data_AF-A0A944NVV7-F1
#
_entry.id   AF-A0A944NVV7-F1
#
_cell.length_a   1.000
_cell.length_b   1.000
_cell.length_c   1.000
_cell.angle_alpha   90.00
_cell.angle_beta   90.00
_cell.angle_gamma   90.00
#
_symmetry.space_group_name_H-M   'P 1'
#
loop_
_entity.id
_entity.type
_entity.pdbx_description
1 polymer ?
#
loop_
_entity_poly.entity_id
_entity_poly.type
_entity_poly.pdbx_seq_one_letter_code
_entity_poly.pdbx_strand_id
1 'polypeptide(L)'
;PLVGPIFAQVEKDFPGIDPSRHIHEAVRRLIGEMVSDLLTESRRRIDAAGVTSVDDVRKLDHPVIGFSGEMTKREAGVKAFLFENMYRHDKLNEMTAMARRVVRELFGLYLETPAFLPTDWQRKLDGVDDQGVGQMVADYVAGMTDRFALDEHRRLSDSGQEPLSKTS
;
A
#
# COMPACT_ATOMS: atom_id res chain seq x y z
N PRO A 1 -5.64 13.08 20.82
CA PRO A 1 -4.81 12.13 20.03
C PRO A 1 -4.19 11.06 20.94
N LEU A 2 -4.27 9.79 20.56
CA LEU A 2 -3.80 8.64 21.36
C LEU A 2 -2.27 8.64 21.62
N VAL A 3 -1.52 9.24 20.69
CA VAL A 3 -0.05 9.20 20.65
C VAL A 3 0.60 9.98 21.80
N GLY A 4 0.13 11.20 22.08
CA GLY A 4 0.74 12.07 23.10
C GLY A 4 0.80 11.45 24.50
N PRO A 5 -0.33 10.93 25.04
CA PRO A 5 -0.35 10.25 26.33
C PRO A 5 0.59 9.04 26.40
N ILE A 6 0.69 8.25 25.32
CA ILE A 6 1.56 7.06 25.29
C ILE A 6 3.03 7.46 25.37
N PHE A 7 3.46 8.45 24.58
CA PHE A 7 4.83 8.97 24.63
C PHE A 7 5.18 9.56 26.01
N ALA A 8 4.25 10.32 26.61
CA ALA A 8 4.43 10.86 27.96
C ALA A 8 4.53 9.75 29.01
N GLN A 9 3.75 8.68 28.87
CA GLN A 9 3.79 7.54 29.78
C GLN A 9 5.10 6.76 29.66
N VAL A 10 5.62 6.57 28.45
CA VAL A 10 6.94 5.93 28.25
C VAL A 10 8.06 6.74 28.90
N GLU A 11 8.05 8.06 28.78
CA GLU A 11 9.03 8.93 29.45
C GLU A 11 8.95 8.81 30.97
N LYS A 12 7.73 8.74 31.50
CA LYS A 12 7.50 8.59 32.94
C LYS A 12 7.97 7.23 33.46
N ASP A 13 7.71 6.16 32.71
CA ASP A 13 8.08 4.79 33.10
C ASP A 13 9.58 4.52 32.91
N PHE A 14 10.21 5.19 31.95
CA PHE A 14 11.63 5.05 31.61
C PHE A 14 12.32 6.42 31.46
N PRO A 15 12.55 7.16 32.56
CA PRO A 15 13.16 8.49 32.49
C PRO A 15 14.57 8.45 31.88
N GLY A 16 14.83 9.31 30.90
CA GLY A 16 16.15 9.42 30.25
C GLY A 16 16.50 8.23 29.34
N ILE A 17 15.51 7.45 28.91
CA ILE A 17 15.70 6.42 27.90
C ILE A 17 16.19 7.02 26.58
N ASP A 18 17.03 6.27 25.87
CA ASP A 18 17.48 6.66 24.54
C ASP A 18 16.30 6.98 23.60
N PRO A 19 16.35 8.07 22.79
CA PRO A 19 15.24 8.48 21.93
C PRO A 19 14.72 7.40 20.98
N SER A 20 15.59 6.56 20.43
CA SER A 20 15.17 5.48 19.53
C SER A 20 14.34 4.43 20.29
N ARG A 21 14.79 4.07 21.50
CA ARG A 21 14.06 3.14 22.37
C ARG A 21 12.74 3.74 22.87
N HIS A 22 12.71 5.05 23.15
CA HIS A 22 11.48 5.77 23.49
C HIS A 22 10.43 5.63 22.38
N ILE A 23 10.82 5.94 21.14
CA ILE A 23 9.95 5.83 19.96
C ILE A 23 9.48 4.39 19.78
N HIS A 24 10.38 3.41 19.85
CA HIS A 24 10.01 2.00 19.67
C HIS A 24 9.03 1.50 20.74
N GLU A 25 9.25 1.83 22.01
CA GLU A 25 8.33 1.42 23.08
C GLU A 25 6.99 2.14 22.96
N ALA A 26 6.98 3.43 22.59
CA ALA A 26 5.73 4.16 22.38
C ALA A 26 4.92 3.57 21.20
N VAL A 27 5.58 3.26 20.08
CA VAL A 27 4.93 2.59 18.93
C VAL A 27 4.41 1.21 19.33
N ARG A 28 5.18 0.44 20.09
CA ARG A 28 4.77 -0.88 20.58
C ARG A 28 3.51 -0.79 21.45
N ARG A 29 3.45 0.15 22.38
CA ARG A 29 2.27 0.38 23.24
C ARG A 29 1.06 0.84 22.44
N LEU A 30 1.26 1.74 21.48
CA LEU A 30 0.21 2.19 20.57
C LEU A 30 -0.41 1.03 19.79
N ILE A 31 0.42 0.17 19.19
CA ILE A 31 -0.05 -1.02 18.47
C ILE A 31 -0.76 -1.98 19.44
N GLY A 32 -0.23 -2.16 20.66
CA GLY A 32 -0.84 -2.98 21.70
C GLY A 32 -2.25 -2.52 22.06
N GLU A 33 -2.45 -1.21 22.27
CA GLU A 33 -3.77 -0.65 22.55
C GLU A 33 -4.74 -0.83 21.37
N MET A 34 -4.27 -0.61 20.13
CA MET A 34 -5.08 -0.82 18.93
C MET A 34 -5.50 -2.28 18.77
N VAL A 35 -4.57 -3.24 18.93
CA VAL A 35 -4.86 -4.67 18.83
C VAL A 35 -5.84 -5.12 19.92
N SER A 36 -5.64 -4.65 21.16
CA SER A 36 -6.53 -4.97 22.28
C SER A 36 -7.96 -4.48 22.03
N ASP A 37 -8.11 -3.23 21.56
CA ASP A 37 -9.41 -2.67 21.19
C ASP A 37 -10.05 -3.46 20.05
N LEU A 38 -9.30 -3.74 18.98
CA LEU A 38 -9.78 -4.50 17.82
C LEU A 38 -10.34 -5.86 18.26
N LEU A 39 -9.59 -6.61 19.06
CA LEU A 39 -10.00 -7.94 19.53
C LEU A 39 -11.26 -7.85 20.39
N THR A 40 -11.29 -6.89 21.31
CA THR A 40 -12.41 -6.70 22.24
C THR A 40 -13.69 -6.32 21.50
N GLU A 41 -13.62 -5.31 20.64
CA GLU A 41 -14.77 -4.83 19.88
C GLU A 41 -15.23 -5.87 18.84
N SER A 42 -14.30 -6.53 18.15
CA SER A 42 -14.66 -7.56 17.17
C SER A 42 -15.36 -8.73 17.84
N ARG A 43 -14.90 -9.15 19.03
CA ARG A 43 -15.58 -10.21 19.79
C ARG A 43 -16.98 -9.79 20.21
N ARG A 44 -17.14 -8.56 20.71
CA ARG A 44 -18.45 -8.00 21.05
C ARG A 44 -19.42 -8.00 19.86
N ARG A 45 -18.95 -7.65 18.66
CA ARG A 45 -19.77 -7.66 17.44
C ARG A 45 -20.15 -9.06 16.99
N ILE A 46 -19.21 -10.00 17.03
CA ILE A 46 -19.46 -11.41 16.71
C ILE A 46 -20.52 -11.99 17.67
N ASP A 47 -20.35 -11.77 18.97
CA ASP A 47 -21.28 -12.26 19.99
C ASP A 47 -22.67 -11.63 19.82
N ALA A 48 -22.74 -10.33 19.52
CA ALA A 48 -24.00 -9.63 19.28
C ALA A 48 -24.70 -10.05 17.98
N ALA A 49 -23.93 -10.41 16.94
CA ALA A 49 -24.47 -10.89 15.67
C ALA A 49 -24.97 -12.35 15.76
N GLY A 50 -24.58 -13.09 16.80
CA GLY A 50 -25.03 -14.47 17.03
C GLY A 50 -24.61 -15.45 15.94
N VAL A 51 -23.56 -15.13 15.18
CA VAL A 51 -23.09 -15.95 14.06
C VAL A 51 -22.46 -17.25 14.58
N THR A 52 -22.76 -18.37 13.92
CA THR A 52 -22.22 -19.69 14.30
C THR A 52 -21.47 -20.36 13.15
N SER A 53 -21.60 -19.82 11.94
CA SER A 53 -20.94 -20.32 10.73
C SER A 53 -20.38 -19.17 9.89
N VAL A 54 -19.48 -19.51 8.97
CA VAL A 54 -18.92 -18.55 8.00
C VAL A 54 -20.02 -17.99 7.07
N ASP A 55 -21.03 -18.80 6.75
CA ASP A 55 -22.13 -18.35 5.90
C ASP A 55 -23.03 -17.34 6.62
N ASP A 56 -23.17 -17.42 7.95
CA ASP A 56 -23.88 -16.40 8.73
C ASP A 56 -23.15 -15.06 8.63
N VAL A 57 -21.82 -15.07 8.74
CA VAL A 57 -20.98 -13.86 8.61
C VAL A 57 -21.14 -13.23 7.23
N ARG A 58 -21.17 -14.04 6.16
CA ARG A 58 -21.35 -13.56 4.77
C ARG A 58 -22.72 -12.92 4.52
N LYS A 59 -23.74 -13.31 5.31
CA LYS A 59 -25.11 -12.80 5.18
C LYS A 59 -25.34 -11.52 6.00
N LEU A 60 -24.39 -11.11 6.84
CA LEU A 60 -24.49 -9.85 7.57
C LEU A 60 -24.41 -8.66 6.61
N ASP A 61 -25.13 -7.60 6.94
CA ASP A 61 -25.10 -6.30 6.24
C ASP A 61 -23.96 -5.38 6.73
N HIS A 62 -23.15 -5.85 7.69
CA HIS A 62 -22.06 -5.08 8.30
C HIS A 62 -20.86 -5.96 8.69
N PRO A 63 -19.64 -5.38 8.77
CA PRO A 63 -18.46 -6.10 9.21
C PRO A 63 -18.42 -6.30 10.73
N VAL A 64 -18.08 -7.51 11.15
CA VAL A 64 -17.91 -7.88 12.57
C VAL A 64 -16.49 -7.70 13.09
N ILE A 65 -15.51 -7.49 12.19
CA ILE A 65 -14.13 -7.17 12.58
C ILE A 65 -13.91 -5.67 12.43
N GLY A 66 -13.49 -5.01 13.51
CA GLY A 66 -13.19 -3.59 13.46
C GLY A 66 -12.93 -2.96 14.82
N PHE A 67 -12.35 -1.76 14.78
CA PHE A 67 -12.12 -0.93 15.96
C PHE A 67 -13.43 -0.45 16.57
N SER A 68 -13.38 -0.17 17.87
CA SER A 68 -14.45 0.55 18.55
C SER A 68 -14.60 1.96 17.97
N GLY A 69 -15.79 2.56 18.12
CA GLY A 69 -16.01 3.93 17.65
C GLY A 69 -15.04 4.94 18.27
N GLU A 70 -14.63 4.72 19.52
CA GLU A 70 -13.64 5.56 20.20
C GLU A 70 -12.24 5.38 19.60
N MET A 71 -11.82 4.14 19.34
CA MET A 71 -10.53 3.87 18.69
C MET A 71 -10.51 4.37 17.25
N THR A 72 -11.60 4.27 16.49
CA THR A 72 -11.70 4.85 15.15
C THR A 72 -11.47 6.37 15.16
N LYS A 73 -12.07 7.10 16.12
CA LYS A 73 -11.82 8.55 16.26
C LYS A 73 -10.34 8.85 16.57
N ARG A 74 -9.73 8.04 17.43
CA ARG A 74 -8.31 8.18 17.80
C ARG A 74 -7.40 7.93 16.59
N GLU A 75 -7.68 6.87 15.84
CA GLU A 75 -6.93 6.46 14.65
C GLU A 75 -7.02 7.50 13.53
N ALA A 76 -8.20 8.09 13.31
CA ALA A 76 -8.37 9.18 12.36
C ALA A 76 -7.47 10.40 12.70
N GLY A 77 -7.31 10.70 13.99
CA GLY A 77 -6.38 11.75 14.44
C GLY A 77 -4.91 11.44 14.15
N VAL A 78 -4.49 10.18 14.30
CA VAL A 78 -3.13 9.74 13.96
C VAL A 78 -2.89 9.86 12.46
N LYS A 79 -3.84 9.38 11.64
CA LYS A 79 -3.78 9.50 10.18
C LYS A 79 -3.70 10.95 9.73
N ALA A 80 -4.53 11.84 10.29
CA ALA A 80 -4.50 13.26 9.96
C ALA A 80 -3.13 13.89 10.28
N PHE A 81 -2.58 13.61 11.46
CA PHE A 81 -1.26 14.07 11.84
C PHE A 81 -0.16 13.56 10.89
N LEU A 82 -0.13 12.26 10.58
CA LEU A 82 0.83 11.68 9.65
C LEU A 82 0.66 12.26 8.24
N PHE A 83 -0.59 12.47 7.81
CA PHE A 83 -0.87 13.07 6.51
C PHE A 83 -0.27 14.47 6.40
N GLU A 84 -0.48 15.30 7.42
CA GLU A 84 0.06 16.66 7.46
C GLU A 84 1.58 16.72 7.60
N ASN A 85 2.17 15.86 8.42
CA ASN A 85 3.58 15.99 8.82
C ASN A 85 4.54 15.08 8.03
N MET A 86 4.03 14.02 7.41
CA MET A 86 4.83 13.09 6.61
C MET A 86 4.43 13.14 5.14
N TYR A 87 3.14 12.98 4.83
CA TYR A 87 2.67 12.80 3.45
C TYR A 87 2.55 14.08 2.62
N ARG A 88 2.44 15.27 3.24
CA ARG A 88 2.35 16.56 2.54
C ARG A 88 3.70 17.16 2.12
N HIS A 89 4.83 16.55 2.47
CA HIS A 89 6.14 17.08 2.12
C HIS A 89 6.39 16.93 0.60
N ASP A 90 6.79 18.01 -0.09
CA ASP A 90 6.88 18.11 -1.56
C ASP A 90 7.60 16.93 -2.23
N LYS A 91 8.63 16.41 -1.58
CA LYS A 91 9.39 15.23 -1.99
C LYS A 91 8.54 13.96 -2.23
N LEU A 92 7.47 13.74 -1.45
CA LEU A 92 6.57 12.60 -1.68
C LEU A 92 5.62 12.84 -2.85
N ASN A 93 5.20 14.08 -3.09
CA ASN A 93 4.41 14.42 -4.26
C ASN A 93 5.22 14.22 -5.55
N GLU A 94 6.49 14.63 -5.56
CA GLU A 94 7.42 14.39 -6.66
C GLU A 94 7.64 12.90 -6.90
N MET A 95 7.93 12.12 -5.84
CA MET A 95 8.15 10.69 -5.95
C MET A 95 6.89 9.95 -6.43
N THR A 96 5.71 10.38 -5.97
CA THR A 96 4.42 9.83 -6.42
C THR A 96 4.16 10.16 -7.89
N ALA A 97 4.48 11.39 -8.32
CA ALA A 97 4.35 11.79 -9.72
C ALA A 97 5.30 10.99 -10.62
N MET A 98 6.55 10.79 -10.19
CA MET A 98 7.53 9.96 -10.89
C MET A 98 7.06 8.50 -10.99
N ALA A 99 6.59 7.90 -9.88
CA ALA A 99 6.09 6.52 -9.89
C ALA A 99 4.90 6.35 -10.84
N ARG A 100 3.94 7.27 -10.82
CA ARG A 100 2.80 7.27 -11.75
C ARG A 100 3.24 7.35 -13.21
N ARG A 101 4.25 8.17 -13.51
CA ARG A 101 4.81 8.29 -14.85
C ARG A 101 5.48 6.99 -15.30
N VAL A 102 6.35 6.44 -14.47
CA VAL A 102 7.09 5.19 -14.76
C VAL A 102 6.12 4.04 -15.01
N VAL A 103 5.12 3.84 -14.15
CA VAL A 103 4.10 2.78 -14.32
C VAL A 103 3.32 2.96 -15.61
N ARG A 104 2.91 4.19 -15.95
CA ARG A 104 2.18 4.49 -17.18
C ARG A 104 3.03 4.19 -18.42
N GLU A 105 4.29 4.62 -18.43
CA GLU A 105 5.19 4.44 -19.56
C GLU A 105 5.55 2.95 -19.74
N LEU A 106 5.84 2.22 -18.65
CA LEU A 106 6.05 0.76 -18.70
C LEU A 106 4.83 0.02 -19.23
N PHE A 107 3.64 0.35 -18.73
CA PHE A 107 2.40 -0.26 -19.20
C PHE A 107 2.20 -0.04 -20.70
N GLY A 108 2.39 1.20 -21.17
CA GLY A 108 2.31 1.54 -22.59
C GLY A 108 3.31 0.77 -23.44
N LEU A 109 4.58 0.73 -23.03
CA LEU A 109 5.65 0.03 -23.76
C LEU A 109 5.39 -1.47 -23.91
N TYR A 110 4.92 -2.15 -22.85
CA TYR A 110 4.59 -3.57 -22.93
C TYR A 110 3.29 -3.85 -23.68
N LEU A 111 2.33 -2.93 -23.67
CA LEU A 111 1.10 -3.08 -24.43
C LEU A 111 1.34 -2.87 -25.92
N GLU A 112 2.14 -1.86 -26.30
CA GLU A 112 2.52 -1.59 -27.69
C GLU A 112 3.48 -2.64 -28.24
N THR A 113 4.42 -3.11 -27.42
CA THR A 113 5.41 -4.14 -27.80
C THR A 113 5.43 -5.28 -26.78
N PRO A 114 4.49 -6.24 -26.87
CA PRO A 114 4.45 -7.40 -25.97
C PRO A 114 5.72 -8.25 -26.01
N ALA A 115 6.51 -8.17 -27.08
CA ALA A 115 7.82 -8.82 -27.21
C ALA A 115 8.87 -8.32 -26.18
N PHE A 116 8.62 -7.19 -25.50
CA PHE A 116 9.48 -6.74 -24.40
C PHE A 116 9.20 -7.45 -23.08
N LEU A 117 8.05 -8.12 -22.93
CA LEU A 117 7.77 -8.95 -21.76
C LEU A 117 8.76 -10.12 -21.68
N PRO A 118 9.04 -10.67 -20.50
CA PRO A 118 9.78 -11.92 -20.39
C PRO A 118 9.09 -13.06 -21.16
N THR A 119 9.86 -14.01 -21.69
CA THR A 119 9.35 -15.14 -22.49
C THR A 119 8.22 -15.91 -21.81
N ASP A 120 8.27 -16.05 -20.49
CA ASP A 120 7.24 -16.74 -19.70
C ASP A 120 5.90 -16.00 -19.67
N TRP A 121 5.92 -14.67 -19.83
CA TRP A 121 4.74 -13.84 -19.94
C TRP A 121 4.25 -13.78 -21.38
N GLN A 122 5.14 -13.70 -22.37
CA GLN A 122 4.78 -13.76 -23.78
C GLN A 122 3.99 -15.02 -24.12
N ARG A 123 4.44 -16.18 -23.63
CA ARG A 123 3.74 -17.47 -23.84
C ARG A 123 2.32 -17.52 -23.28
N LYS A 124 1.99 -16.65 -22.31
CA LYS A 124 0.64 -16.57 -21.75
C LYS A 124 -0.31 -15.71 -22.60
N LEU A 125 0.22 -14.96 -23.58
CA LEU A 125 -0.57 -14.14 -24.48
C LEU A 125 -1.19 -14.95 -25.63
N ASP A 126 -0.74 -16.19 -25.85
CA ASP A 126 -1.25 -17.05 -26.92
C ASP A 126 -2.76 -17.30 -26.75
N GLY A 127 -3.55 -16.85 -27.73
CA GLY A 127 -5.00 -17.04 -27.74
C GLY A 127 -5.80 -16.10 -26.84
N VAL A 128 -5.16 -15.05 -26.31
CA VAL A 128 -5.81 -14.04 -25.47
C VAL A 128 -6.24 -12.83 -26.30
N ASP A 129 -7.39 -12.24 -25.95
CA ASP A 129 -7.90 -11.02 -26.56
C ASP A 129 -7.19 -9.76 -26.04
N ASP A 130 -7.42 -8.62 -26.70
CA ASP A 130 -6.73 -7.35 -26.36
C ASP A 130 -6.96 -6.94 -24.90
N GLN A 131 -8.15 -7.23 -24.35
CA GLN A 131 -8.46 -6.94 -22.94
C GLN A 131 -7.62 -7.81 -22.00
N GLY A 132 -7.49 -9.10 -22.28
CA GLY A 132 -6.68 -10.03 -21.48
C GLY A 132 -5.18 -9.74 -21.60
N VAL A 133 -4.70 -9.26 -22.76
CA VAL A 133 -3.32 -8.75 -22.90
C VAL A 133 -3.10 -7.56 -21.96
N GLY A 134 -4.02 -6.60 -21.95
CA GLY A 134 -3.95 -5.45 -21.05
C GLY A 134 -3.91 -5.85 -19.57
N GLN A 135 -4.73 -6.83 -19.16
CA GLN A 135 -4.72 -7.33 -17.78
C GLN A 135 -3.38 -8.01 -17.44
N MET A 136 -2.83 -8.83 -18.33
CA MET A 136 -1.55 -9.49 -18.08
C MET A 136 -0.38 -8.51 -17.99
N VAL A 137 -0.38 -7.46 -18.81
CA VAL A 137 0.60 -6.38 -18.69
C VAL A 137 0.44 -5.65 -17.35
N ALA A 138 -0.79 -5.39 -16.92
CA ALA A 138 -1.05 -4.78 -15.61
C ALA A 138 -0.52 -5.65 -14.46
N ASP A 139 -0.77 -6.96 -14.51
CA ASP A 139 -0.29 -7.91 -13.50
C ASP A 139 1.24 -7.99 -13.47
N TYR A 140 1.88 -7.97 -14.63
CA TYR A 140 3.34 -7.97 -14.72
C TYR A 140 3.95 -6.70 -14.11
N VAL A 141 3.42 -5.52 -14.47
CA VAL A 141 3.87 -4.23 -13.93
C VAL A 141 3.60 -4.13 -12.42
N ALA A 142 2.45 -4.63 -11.95
CA ALA A 142 2.11 -4.65 -10.53
C ALA A 142 3.00 -5.61 -9.71
N GLY A 143 3.58 -6.64 -10.35
CA GLY A 143 4.53 -7.56 -9.74
C GLY A 143 5.96 -7.01 -9.59
N MET A 144 6.24 -5.81 -10.13
CA MET A 144 7.57 -5.22 -10.07
C MET A 144 7.86 -4.61 -8.70
N THR A 145 9.12 -4.74 -8.26
CA THR A 145 9.63 -3.90 -7.16
C THR A 145 9.96 -2.50 -7.69
N ASP A 146 9.90 -1.47 -6.84
CA ASP A 146 10.22 -0.09 -7.24
C ASP A 146 11.56 0.04 -7.97
N ARG A 147 12.60 -0.63 -7.45
CA ARG A 147 13.93 -0.64 -8.05
C ARG A 147 13.89 -1.28 -9.44
N PHE A 148 13.25 -2.43 -9.56
CA PHE A 148 13.14 -3.14 -10.83
C PHE A 148 12.37 -2.32 -11.87
N ALA A 149 11.24 -1.70 -11.49
CA ALA A 149 10.47 -0.84 -12.38
C ALA A 149 11.29 0.34 -12.90
N LEU A 150 12.09 0.98 -12.05
CA LEU A 150 12.95 2.10 -12.45
C LEU A 150 14.13 1.67 -13.32
N ASP A 151 14.72 0.49 -13.07
CA ASP A 151 15.80 -0.06 -13.90
C ASP A 151 15.27 -0.47 -15.28
N GLU A 152 14.12 -1.13 -15.32
CA GLU A 152 13.48 -1.61 -16.54
C GLU A 152 12.94 -0.46 -17.40
N HIS A 153 12.36 0.57 -16.75
CA HIS A 153 11.93 1.79 -17.43
C HIS A 153 13.09 2.51 -18.11
N ARG A 154 14.25 2.63 -17.44
CA ARG A 154 15.47 3.18 -18.05
C ARG A 154 15.94 2.32 -19.22
N ARG A 155 16.04 1.00 -19.03
CA ARG A 155 16.47 0.07 -20.08
C ARG A 155 15.62 0.21 -21.35
N LEU A 156 14.29 0.23 -21.21
CA LEU A 156 13.38 0.31 -22.35
C LEU A 156 13.32 1.71 -22.97
N SER A 157 13.47 2.76 -22.16
CA SER A 157 13.51 4.15 -22.66
C SER A 157 14.80 4.43 -23.44
N ASP A 158 15.94 3.93 -22.98
CA ASP A 158 17.24 4.11 -23.62
C ASP A 158 17.39 3.24 -24.88
N SER A 159 16.72 2.08 -24.92
CA SER A 159 16.68 1.19 -26.09
C SER A 159 15.76 1.71 -27.22
N GLY A 160 15.01 2.79 -26.98
CA GLY A 160 14.00 3.36 -27.88
C GLY A 160 14.42 4.64 -28.63
N GLN A 161 15.69 5.05 -28.60
CA GLN A 161 16.19 6.20 -29.38
C GLN A 161 17.12 5.78 -30.52
N GLU A 162 16.54 5.44 -31.67
CA GLU A 162 16.97 5.97 -32.96
C GLU A 162 15.75 6.65 -33.60
N PRO A 163 15.73 7.99 -33.76
CA PRO A 163 14.72 8.60 -34.61
C PRO A 163 15.04 8.18 -36.04
N LEU A 164 14.12 7.43 -36.65
CA LEU A 164 14.08 7.23 -38.10
C LEU A 164 14.03 8.61 -38.76
N SER A 165 15.19 9.12 -39.15
CA SER A 165 15.32 10.28 -40.00
C SER A 165 14.71 9.91 -41.34
N LYS A 166 13.62 10.61 -41.66
CA LYS A 166 12.91 10.49 -42.92
C LYS A 166 13.88 10.66 -44.08
N THR A 167 13.88 9.68 -44.97
CA THR A 167 14.41 9.75 -46.31
C THR A 167 13.83 10.98 -47.02
N SER A 168 14.71 11.83 -47.54
CA SER A 168 14.47 12.73 -48.67
C SER A 168 15.62 12.52 -49.65
#